data_AF-A0A8K2A0U3-F1
#
_entry.id   AF-A0A8K2A0U3-F1
#
_cell.length_a   1.000
_cell.length_b   1.000
_cell.length_c   1.000
_cell.angle_alpha   90.00
_cell.angle_beta   90.00
_cell.angle_gamma   90.00
#
_symmetry.space_group_name_H-M   'P 1'
#
loop_
_entity.id
_entity.type
_entity.pdbx_description
1 polymer ?
#
loop_
_entity_poly.entity_id
_entity_poly.type
_entity_poly.pdbx_seq_one_letter_code
_entity_poly.pdbx_strand_id
1 'polypeptide(L)'
;MSHNFFSHALTGLGVLVAGSAISLSPATAVTFGQQEVDQSRFIAVAAPVGTQFHQLLVIEQISDARPCWETSGSNPVVVEPLLVNFDFTGICGRSVDSNGYSLRIDGEDLGLQYSLRVRRRDNDLVLVAAPSRSGQEEIEIGRANGFTQGFAKLRLDPGWRFTKRSFEDRVLGHIYLTRETGDLPFPDVAGDIYLAEIREAVSLGFIAGFSEDNTFRPRSPLTREQLVSMILESLTTIPNLNVQLPTQTSSNPYPDVAASRWSAAKIQFARQNQIVSGYEDGSFRPTQTVTRAEMMAVLRRTAEYVKTRQGRDTTLAQTQTPASFTDTSTHWAADVIRQMSGYCGVASALNEQGQAFAPNQSALRNYAAAATLRMLNCVKNPES
;
A
#
# COMPACT_ATOMS: atom_id res chain seq x y z
N MET A 1 56.91 -80.46 -8.78
CA MET A 1 57.83 -79.97 -7.73
C MET A 1 58.87 -79.08 -8.39
N SER A 2 59.12 -77.89 -7.80
CA SER A 2 60.07 -76.83 -8.23
C SER A 2 59.65 -76.05 -9.49
N HIS A 3 59.62 -74.72 -9.59
CA HIS A 3 60.55 -73.69 -9.09
C HIS A 3 59.88 -72.33 -8.75
N ASN A 4 60.58 -71.57 -7.90
CA ASN A 4 60.34 -70.20 -7.41
C ASN A 4 60.35 -69.08 -8.47
N PHE A 5 59.63 -68.00 -8.16
CA PHE A 5 60.01 -66.61 -8.48
C PHE A 5 59.81 -65.71 -7.25
N PHE A 6 60.85 -64.93 -6.91
CA PHE A 6 60.85 -63.86 -5.91
C PHE A 6 60.65 -62.50 -6.61
N SER A 7 59.88 -61.58 -6.01
CA SER A 7 60.02 -60.13 -6.21
C SER A 7 59.50 -59.37 -4.99
N HIS A 8 60.27 -58.35 -4.60
CA HIS A 8 60.17 -57.56 -3.37
C HIS A 8 59.01 -56.55 -3.35
N ALA A 9 58.49 -56.22 -2.15
CA ALA A 9 57.75 -54.99 -1.89
C ALA A 9 58.23 -54.33 -0.60
N LEU A 10 58.57 -53.04 -0.73
CA LEU A 10 59.14 -52.15 0.27
C LEU A 10 58.22 -51.91 1.47
N THR A 11 58.79 -51.87 2.66
CA THR A 11 58.24 -51.24 3.86
C THR A 11 58.29 -49.71 3.73
N GLY A 12 57.13 -49.08 3.51
CA GLY A 12 56.95 -47.63 3.59
C GLY A 12 56.51 -47.21 4.99
N LEU A 13 57.28 -46.30 5.61
CA LEU A 13 56.99 -45.65 6.89
C LEU A 13 55.81 -44.67 6.69
N GLY A 14 54.68 -44.92 7.35
CA GLY A 14 53.54 -43.99 7.37
C GLY A 14 53.75 -42.87 8.37
N VAL A 15 53.97 -41.64 7.88
CA VAL A 15 53.94 -40.41 8.69
C VAL A 15 52.48 -40.00 8.90
N LEU A 16 52.00 -40.10 10.14
CA LEU A 16 50.70 -39.55 10.56
C LEU A 16 50.80 -38.02 10.65
N VAL A 17 50.25 -37.31 9.66
CA VAL A 17 49.99 -35.88 9.76
C VAL A 17 48.70 -35.69 10.55
N ALA A 18 48.81 -35.24 11.80
CA ALA A 18 47.67 -34.79 12.58
C ALA A 18 47.17 -33.46 11.98
N GLY A 19 46.18 -33.55 11.08
CA GLY A 19 45.45 -32.39 10.60
C GLY A 19 44.54 -31.86 11.70
N SER A 20 44.90 -30.72 12.31
CA SER A 20 44.00 -29.97 13.17
C SER A 20 42.81 -29.47 12.35
N ALA A 21 41.68 -30.15 12.45
CA ALA A 21 40.42 -29.67 11.89
C ALA A 21 40.01 -28.40 12.66
N ILE A 22 40.16 -27.24 12.02
CA ILE A 22 39.57 -26.00 12.51
C ILE A 22 38.06 -26.19 12.40
N SER A 23 37.39 -26.44 13.52
CA SER A 23 35.92 -26.43 13.59
C SER A 23 35.43 -25.00 13.36
N LEU A 24 35.05 -24.68 12.13
CA LEU A 24 34.29 -23.47 11.83
C LEU A 24 32.90 -23.66 12.43
N SER A 25 32.62 -23.00 13.55
CA SER A 25 31.24 -22.88 14.03
C SER A 25 30.41 -22.19 12.93
N PRO A 26 29.24 -22.72 12.56
CA PRO A 26 28.38 -22.06 11.60
C PRO A 26 28.00 -20.69 12.17
N ALA A 27 28.23 -19.63 11.39
CA ALA A 27 27.76 -18.30 11.75
C ALA A 27 26.23 -18.33 11.80
N THR A 28 25.66 -18.05 12.96
CA THR A 28 24.21 -17.85 13.10
C THR A 28 23.85 -16.56 12.36
N ALA A 29 23.16 -16.66 11.23
CA ALA A 29 22.63 -15.49 10.54
C ALA A 29 21.62 -14.80 11.47
N VAL A 30 21.92 -13.56 11.86
CA VAL A 30 20.98 -12.72 12.61
C VAL A 30 19.90 -12.26 11.64
N THR A 31 18.66 -12.73 11.85
CA THR A 31 17.51 -12.27 11.09
C THR A 31 16.98 -10.99 11.72
N PHE A 32 17.20 -9.87 11.04
CA PHE A 32 16.55 -8.61 11.41
C PHE A 32 15.10 -8.61 10.91
N GLY A 33 14.19 -8.18 11.77
CA GLY A 33 12.80 -7.91 11.42
C GLY A 33 12.61 -6.48 10.90
N GLN A 34 11.35 -6.13 10.67
CA GLN A 34 10.95 -4.75 10.42
C GLN A 34 9.79 -4.35 11.33
N GLN A 35 9.63 -3.05 11.57
CA GLN A 35 8.50 -2.46 12.24
C GLN A 35 7.92 -1.34 11.36
N GLU A 36 6.60 -1.35 11.22
CA GLU A 36 5.86 -0.29 10.53
C GLU A 36 6.04 1.05 11.24
N VAL A 37 6.08 2.13 10.47
CA VAL A 37 6.22 3.50 10.97
C VAL A 37 5.16 4.42 10.38
N ASP A 38 4.88 5.50 11.09
CA ASP A 38 4.05 6.59 10.57
C ASP A 38 4.76 7.27 9.39
N GLN A 39 4.21 7.08 8.19
CA GLN A 39 4.80 7.58 6.95
C GLN A 39 4.88 9.11 6.90
N SER A 40 4.03 9.82 7.65
CA SER A 40 4.05 11.29 7.72
C SER A 40 5.31 11.83 8.41
N ARG A 41 5.98 10.97 9.18
CA ARG A 41 7.24 11.27 9.89
C ARG A 41 8.46 11.14 9.01
N PHE A 42 8.34 10.67 7.76
CA PHE A 42 9.47 10.40 6.89
C PHE A 42 9.34 11.14 5.56
N ILE A 43 10.47 11.54 5.00
CA ILE A 43 10.54 12.09 3.65
C ILE A 43 11.78 11.56 2.93
N ALA A 44 11.58 11.06 1.70
CA ALA A 44 12.67 10.78 0.76
C ALA A 44 12.96 12.06 -0.04
N VAL A 45 14.23 12.45 -0.07
CA VAL A 45 14.70 13.69 -0.68
C VAL A 45 15.82 13.37 -1.65
N ALA A 46 15.73 13.88 -2.88
CA ALA A 46 16.87 14.00 -3.76
C ALA A 46 17.69 15.20 -3.27
N ALA A 47 18.78 14.93 -2.56
CA ALA A 47 19.67 15.95 -2.03
C ALA A 47 20.85 16.19 -2.99
N PRO A 48 21.16 17.44 -3.37
CA PRO A 48 22.24 17.72 -4.30
C PRO A 48 23.60 17.34 -3.70
N VAL A 49 24.46 16.77 -4.54
CA VAL A 49 25.87 16.47 -4.26
C VAL A 49 26.69 17.16 -5.36
N GLY A 50 27.30 18.29 -5.02
CA GLY A 50 27.87 19.19 -6.02
C GLY A 50 26.78 19.80 -6.90
N THR A 51 27.06 19.99 -8.19
CA THR A 51 26.17 20.71 -9.13
C THR A 51 25.43 19.80 -10.11
N GLN A 52 25.79 18.52 -10.18
CA GLN A 52 25.30 17.61 -11.24
C GLN A 52 24.64 16.34 -10.73
N PHE A 53 24.79 16.01 -9.44
CA PHE A 53 24.31 14.76 -8.89
C PHE A 53 23.38 14.98 -7.72
N HIS A 54 22.53 13.99 -7.48
CA HIS A 54 21.70 13.91 -6.30
C HIS A 54 21.95 12.57 -5.63
N GLN A 55 21.89 12.56 -4.30
CA GLN A 55 21.84 11.35 -3.49
C GLN A 55 20.49 11.24 -2.79
N LEU A 56 20.14 10.04 -2.34
CA LEU A 56 18.99 9.86 -1.48
C LEU A 56 19.34 10.37 -0.07
N LEU A 57 18.51 11.27 0.44
CA LEU A 57 18.45 11.68 1.83
C LEU A 57 17.09 11.28 2.38
N VAL A 58 17.08 10.45 3.42
CA VAL A 58 15.87 10.17 4.19
C VAL A 58 15.94 10.99 5.48
N ILE A 59 14.90 11.79 5.73
CA ILE A 59 14.76 12.55 6.97
C ILE A 59 13.61 11.93 7.76
N GLU A 60 13.84 11.70 9.05
CA GLU A 60 12.84 11.25 10.02
C GLU A 60 12.55 12.39 11.00
N GLN A 61 11.28 12.68 11.23
CA GLN A 61 10.82 13.50 12.34
C GLN A 61 10.74 12.58 13.58
N ILE A 62 11.57 12.82 14.60
CA ILE A 62 11.63 11.99 15.84
C ILE A 62 10.72 12.58 16.92
N SER A 63 10.69 13.90 17.09
CA SER A 63 9.77 14.60 18.00
C SER A 63 9.11 15.80 17.34
N ASP A 64 7.99 16.30 17.88
CA ASP A 64 7.26 17.45 17.37
C ASP A 64 7.78 18.80 17.89
N ALA A 65 8.93 18.80 18.57
CA ALA A 65 9.49 20.02 19.14
C ALA A 65 9.69 21.11 18.08
N ARG A 66 10.13 20.73 16.87
CA ARG A 66 10.29 21.59 15.69
C ARG A 66 10.22 20.76 14.41
N PRO A 67 9.74 21.32 13.28
CA PRO A 67 9.77 20.61 12.00
C PRO A 67 11.21 20.37 11.51
N CYS A 68 11.46 19.19 10.94
CA CYS A 68 12.76 18.82 10.36
C CYS A 68 12.93 19.28 8.91
N TRP A 69 11.83 19.57 8.22
CA TRP A 69 11.82 20.06 6.85
C TRP A 69 10.58 20.92 6.59
N GLU A 70 10.67 21.76 5.55
CA GLU A 70 9.53 22.42 4.92
C GLU A 70 9.46 22.05 3.44
N THR A 71 8.29 22.21 2.82
CA THR A 71 8.10 21.92 1.40
C THR A 71 7.40 23.07 0.69
N SER A 72 7.79 23.34 -0.55
CA SER A 72 7.16 24.35 -1.40
C SER A 72 7.08 23.89 -2.87
N GLY A 73 6.18 24.51 -3.63
CA GLY A 73 5.96 24.15 -5.04
C GLY A 73 5.24 22.81 -5.23
N SER A 74 5.14 22.36 -6.49
CA SER A 74 4.39 21.14 -6.84
C SER A 74 5.10 20.21 -7.83
N ASN A 75 5.96 20.71 -8.74
CA ASN A 75 6.61 19.92 -9.80
C ASN A 75 8.01 20.47 -10.18
N PRO A 76 9.11 19.99 -9.56
CA PRO A 76 9.12 19.11 -8.40
C PRO A 76 8.74 19.88 -7.12
N VAL A 77 8.28 19.17 -6.10
CA VAL A 77 8.16 19.75 -4.75
C VAL A 77 9.56 19.98 -4.19
N VAL A 78 9.91 21.24 -3.93
CA VAL A 78 11.18 21.64 -3.32
C VAL A 78 11.12 21.35 -1.82
N VAL A 79 12.20 20.80 -1.27
CA VAL A 79 12.33 20.53 0.16
C VAL A 79 13.36 21.48 0.74
N GLU A 80 13.04 22.14 1.85
CA GLU A 80 14.01 22.88 2.64
C GLU A 80 14.34 22.06 3.90
N PRO A 81 15.52 21.39 3.95
CA PRO A 81 15.94 20.73 5.19
C PRO A 81 16.28 21.80 6.22
N LEU A 82 15.55 21.83 7.33
CA LEU A 82 15.77 22.83 8.39
C LEU A 82 16.96 22.46 9.30
N LEU A 83 17.67 21.38 8.95
CA LEU A 83 18.71 20.71 9.75
C LEU A 83 20.03 21.49 9.91
N VAL A 84 20.19 22.64 9.26
CA VAL A 84 21.49 23.32 9.11
C VAL A 84 21.76 24.35 10.23
N ASN A 85 20.74 24.76 10.99
CA ASN A 85 20.80 25.95 11.85
C ASN A 85 20.65 25.70 13.37
N PHE A 86 20.61 24.44 13.84
CA PHE A 86 20.34 24.12 15.26
C PHE A 86 20.85 22.71 15.67
N ASP A 87 20.88 22.41 16.98
CA ASP A 87 21.10 21.05 17.51
C ASP A 87 19.79 20.24 17.44
N PHE A 88 19.71 19.32 16.49
CA PHE A 88 18.53 18.49 16.25
C PHE A 88 18.59 17.13 16.96
N THR A 89 19.50 16.94 17.91
CA THR A 89 19.62 15.69 18.67
C THR A 89 18.29 15.35 19.35
N GLY A 90 17.71 14.20 18.99
CA GLY A 90 16.38 13.77 19.48
C GLY A 90 15.17 14.42 18.80
N ILE A 91 15.39 15.29 17.80
CA ILE A 91 14.32 15.95 17.03
C ILE A 91 14.23 15.36 15.62
N CYS A 92 15.38 15.19 14.96
CA CYS A 92 15.44 14.73 13.57
C CYS A 92 16.41 13.57 13.40
N GLY A 93 16.02 12.56 12.63
CA GLY A 93 16.87 11.50 12.12
C GLY A 93 17.29 11.79 10.68
N ARG A 94 18.50 11.38 10.29
CA ARG A 94 19.04 11.57 8.95
C ARG A 94 19.80 10.35 8.47
N SER A 95 19.43 9.84 7.31
CA SER A 95 20.11 8.74 6.61
C SER A 95 20.47 9.16 5.19
N VAL A 96 21.74 8.99 4.82
CA VAL A 96 22.30 9.45 3.52
C VAL A 96 23.05 8.36 2.75
N ASP A 97 23.15 7.16 3.32
CA ASP A 97 23.91 6.06 2.75
C ASP A 97 23.31 4.69 3.15
N SER A 98 23.97 3.63 2.69
CA SER A 98 23.58 2.24 2.95
C SER A 98 23.69 1.81 4.42
N ASN A 99 24.33 2.60 5.29
CA ASN A 99 24.31 2.31 6.73
C ASN A 99 23.00 2.79 7.37
N GLY A 100 22.44 3.88 6.85
CA GLY A 100 21.19 4.48 7.34
C GLY A 100 19.93 3.96 6.66
N TYR A 101 20.03 3.42 5.44
CA TYR A 101 18.89 2.81 4.74
C TYR A 101 19.26 1.62 3.86
N SER A 102 18.31 0.75 3.57
CA SER A 102 18.43 -0.28 2.54
C SER A 102 17.10 -0.62 1.87
N LEU A 103 17.16 -1.45 0.82
CA LEU A 103 15.98 -1.97 0.13
C LEU A 103 15.49 -3.23 0.85
N ARG A 104 14.17 -3.35 1.06
CA ARG A 104 13.56 -4.57 1.56
C ARG A 104 12.35 -4.95 0.71
N ILE A 105 12.33 -6.18 0.21
CA ILE A 105 11.21 -6.69 -0.59
C ILE A 105 10.84 -8.07 -0.07
N ASP A 106 9.54 -8.32 0.17
CA ASP A 106 9.02 -9.63 0.62
C ASP A 106 9.69 -10.17 1.88
N GLY A 107 9.93 -9.28 2.84
CA GLY A 107 10.66 -9.62 4.05
C GLY A 107 12.14 -9.97 3.84
N GLU A 108 12.69 -9.82 2.64
CA GLU A 108 14.13 -9.98 2.36
C GLU A 108 14.84 -8.63 2.36
N ASP A 109 15.91 -8.49 3.16
CA ASP A 109 16.80 -7.33 3.14
C ASP A 109 17.75 -7.45 1.95
N LEU A 110 17.50 -6.65 0.92
CA LEU A 110 18.23 -6.66 -0.34
C LEU A 110 19.38 -5.65 -0.37
N GLY A 111 19.77 -5.07 0.76
CA GLY A 111 20.81 -4.02 0.85
C GLY A 111 22.19 -4.41 0.32
N LEU A 112 22.50 -5.72 0.25
CA LEU A 112 23.73 -6.21 -0.37
C LEU A 112 23.60 -6.39 -1.90
N GLN A 113 22.38 -6.62 -2.37
CA GLN A 113 22.07 -6.92 -3.76
C GLN A 113 21.77 -5.64 -4.55
N TYR A 114 21.23 -4.62 -3.89
CA TYR A 114 20.85 -3.35 -4.49
C TYR A 114 21.35 -2.16 -3.68
N SER A 115 21.77 -1.12 -4.40
CA SER A 115 22.08 0.19 -3.85
C SER A 115 21.02 1.21 -4.27
N LEU A 116 20.49 1.96 -3.31
CA LEU A 116 19.51 3.01 -3.58
C LEU A 116 20.19 4.24 -4.16
N ARG A 117 19.74 4.71 -5.32
CA ARG A 117 20.35 5.82 -6.06
C ARG A 117 19.29 6.76 -6.62
N VAL A 118 19.60 8.04 -6.62
CA VAL A 118 18.84 9.02 -7.40
C VAL A 118 19.51 9.18 -8.76
N ARG A 119 18.75 8.98 -9.82
CA ARG A 119 19.20 9.11 -11.21
C ARG A 119 18.42 10.23 -11.87
N ARG A 120 19.11 11.01 -12.71
CA ARG A 120 18.43 11.88 -13.66
C ARG A 120 17.98 11.04 -14.85
N ARG A 121 16.69 11.05 -15.15
CA ARG A 121 16.11 10.49 -16.39
C ARG A 121 15.34 11.63 -17.06
N ASP A 122 15.79 12.05 -18.23
CA ASP A 122 15.28 13.22 -18.95
C ASP A 122 15.23 14.48 -18.07
N ASN A 123 14.01 14.98 -17.82
CA ASN A 123 13.73 16.16 -17.00
C ASN A 123 13.18 15.80 -15.60
N ASP A 124 13.53 14.62 -15.07
CA ASP A 124 13.07 14.15 -13.77
C ASP A 124 14.22 13.54 -12.94
N LEU A 125 14.03 13.51 -11.62
CA LEU A 125 14.86 12.81 -10.66
C LEU A 125 14.11 11.56 -10.19
N VAL A 126 14.71 10.39 -10.43
CA VAL A 126 14.10 9.08 -10.20
C VAL A 126 14.89 8.34 -9.13
N LEU A 127 14.21 7.88 -8.09
CA LEU A 127 14.76 6.98 -7.10
C LEU A 127 14.69 5.55 -7.61
N VAL A 128 15.84 4.89 -7.69
CA VAL A 128 15.95 3.50 -8.15
C VAL A 128 16.77 2.68 -7.16
N ALA A 129 16.45 1.39 -7.08
CA ALA A 129 17.37 0.38 -6.59
C ALA A 129 18.22 -0.11 -7.76
N ALA A 130 19.50 0.27 -7.75
CA ALA A 130 20.48 -0.14 -8.75
C ALA A 130 21.18 -1.42 -8.30
N PRO A 131 21.15 -2.50 -9.11
CA PRO A 131 21.72 -3.78 -8.71
C PRO A 131 23.24 -3.74 -8.62
N SER A 132 23.79 -4.52 -7.69
CA SER A 132 25.22 -4.69 -7.48
C SER A 132 25.85 -5.64 -8.52
N ARG A 133 25.06 -6.49 -9.18
CA ARG A 133 25.50 -7.46 -10.20
C ARG A 133 25.01 -7.06 -11.59
N SER A 134 25.84 -7.27 -12.61
CA SER A 134 25.44 -7.08 -14.01
C SER A 134 24.37 -8.08 -14.42
N GLY A 135 23.33 -7.62 -15.13
CA GLY A 135 22.26 -8.47 -15.68
C GLY A 135 20.96 -8.49 -14.86
N GLN A 136 20.92 -7.86 -13.69
CA GLN A 136 19.67 -7.54 -13.00
C GLN A 136 19.14 -6.17 -13.46
N GLU A 137 17.82 -6.00 -13.45
CA GLU A 137 17.17 -4.74 -13.82
C GLU A 137 17.16 -3.73 -12.67
N GLU A 138 17.20 -2.43 -12.98
CA GLU A 138 16.95 -1.38 -11.99
C GLU A 138 15.46 -1.40 -11.59
N ILE A 139 15.19 -1.36 -10.28
CA ILE A 139 13.82 -1.27 -9.77
C ILE A 139 13.51 0.19 -9.48
N GLU A 140 12.45 0.71 -10.07
CA GLU A 140 11.96 2.05 -9.76
C GLU A 140 11.15 2.06 -8.45
N ILE A 141 11.45 3.07 -7.62
CA ILE A 141 10.88 3.21 -6.27
C ILE A 141 10.05 4.49 -6.15
N GLY A 142 10.38 5.53 -6.91
CA GLY A 142 9.67 6.80 -6.87
C GLY A 142 10.32 7.89 -7.71
N ARG A 143 9.65 9.05 -7.79
CA ARG A 143 10.03 10.17 -8.66
C ARG A 143 9.82 11.53 -8.01
N ALA A 144 10.59 12.53 -8.43
CA ALA A 144 10.39 13.91 -8.05
C ALA A 144 9.28 14.60 -8.87
N ASN A 145 8.94 14.08 -10.05
CA ASN A 145 8.04 14.68 -11.04
C ASN A 145 8.57 16.03 -11.54
N GLY A 146 9.89 16.10 -11.75
CA GLY A 146 10.58 17.26 -12.27
C GLY A 146 12.02 17.33 -11.79
N PHE A 147 12.86 17.99 -12.59
CA PHE A 147 14.25 18.24 -12.27
C PHE A 147 14.42 19.57 -11.51
N THR A 148 15.26 19.56 -10.49
CA THR A 148 15.78 20.77 -9.85
C THR A 148 17.23 20.56 -9.45
N GLN A 149 18.01 21.64 -9.42
CA GLN A 149 19.38 21.60 -8.88
C GLN A 149 19.41 21.54 -7.35
N GLY A 150 18.31 21.94 -6.69
CA GLY A 150 18.18 21.93 -5.24
C GLY A 150 17.69 20.60 -4.69
N PHE A 151 17.24 20.64 -3.43
CA PHE A 151 16.59 19.52 -2.77
C PHE A 151 15.17 19.31 -3.31
N ALA A 152 14.84 18.08 -3.71
CA ALA A 152 13.52 17.74 -4.25
C ALA A 152 12.90 16.59 -3.47
N LYS A 153 11.59 16.62 -3.22
CA LYS A 153 10.87 15.49 -2.64
C LYS A 153 10.76 14.37 -3.66
N LEU A 154 11.17 13.17 -3.28
CA LEU A 154 10.91 11.94 -4.03
C LEU A 154 9.59 11.36 -3.54
N ARG A 155 8.57 11.33 -4.41
CA ARG A 155 7.30 10.65 -4.13
C ARG A 155 7.51 9.16 -4.42
N LEU A 156 7.35 8.34 -3.38
CA LEU A 156 7.40 6.88 -3.54
C LEU A 156 6.22 6.41 -4.39
N ASP A 157 6.47 5.45 -5.29
CA ASP A 157 5.44 4.82 -6.10
C ASP A 157 4.51 3.97 -5.21
N PRO A 158 3.25 3.73 -5.63
CA PRO A 158 2.33 2.91 -4.87
C PRO A 158 2.93 1.56 -4.43
N GLY A 159 2.71 1.18 -3.17
CA GLY A 159 3.22 -0.04 -2.56
C GLY A 159 4.60 0.09 -1.90
N TRP A 160 5.34 1.17 -2.17
CA TRP A 160 6.57 1.49 -1.44
C TRP A 160 6.27 2.31 -0.19
N ARG A 161 6.91 1.95 0.93
CA ARG A 161 6.80 2.66 2.21
C ARG A 161 8.08 2.57 3.02
N PHE A 162 8.23 3.44 4.01
CA PHE A 162 9.28 3.32 5.02
C PHE A 162 8.90 2.29 6.07
N THR A 163 9.87 1.49 6.52
CA THR A 163 9.79 0.74 7.78
C THR A 163 11.12 0.89 8.53
N LYS A 164 11.19 0.52 9.81
CA LYS A 164 12.45 0.51 10.56
C LYS A 164 12.87 -0.91 10.87
N ARG A 165 14.19 -1.17 10.80
CA ARG A 165 14.78 -2.44 11.19
C ARG A 165 14.48 -2.72 12.67
N SER A 166 14.13 -3.96 12.98
CA SER A 166 13.92 -4.42 14.35
C SER A 166 14.74 -5.66 14.70
N PHE A 167 15.06 -5.82 15.98
CA PHE A 167 15.71 -7.01 16.51
C PHE A 167 15.23 -7.24 17.95
N GLU A 168 14.71 -8.44 18.25
CA GLU A 168 14.22 -8.82 19.59
C GLU A 168 13.36 -7.71 20.25
N ASP A 169 12.32 -7.29 19.53
CA ASP A 169 11.35 -6.24 19.91
C ASP A 169 11.90 -4.80 20.04
N ARG A 170 13.19 -4.58 19.70
CA ARG A 170 13.78 -3.25 19.65
C ARG A 170 13.77 -2.68 18.24
N VAL A 171 13.28 -1.45 18.10
CA VAL A 171 13.41 -0.66 16.87
C VAL A 171 14.81 -0.07 16.78
N LEU A 172 15.48 -0.28 15.66
CA LEU A 172 16.81 0.23 15.36
C LEU A 172 16.72 1.47 14.47
N GLY A 173 17.83 2.20 14.33
CA GLY A 173 17.90 3.43 13.52
C GLY A 173 17.89 3.21 12.01
N HIS A 174 18.11 1.97 11.54
CA HIS A 174 18.18 1.66 10.11
C HIS A 174 16.78 1.64 9.47
N ILE A 175 16.66 2.29 8.31
CA ILE A 175 15.38 2.48 7.60
C ILE A 175 15.33 1.55 6.38
N TYR A 176 14.21 0.90 6.15
CA TYR A 176 13.97 0.16 4.91
C TYR A 176 13.05 0.94 3.99
N LEU A 177 13.41 1.03 2.70
CA LEU A 177 12.42 1.21 1.64
C LEU A 177 11.82 -0.16 1.34
N THR A 178 10.59 -0.35 1.80
CA THR A 178 9.90 -1.64 1.85
C THR A 178 8.83 -1.72 0.78
N ARG A 179 8.80 -2.83 0.05
CA ARG A 179 7.66 -3.22 -0.78
C ARG A 179 7.36 -4.68 -0.56
N GLU A 180 6.12 -5.00 -0.22
CA GLU A 180 5.67 -6.41 -0.22
C GLU A 180 5.09 -6.70 -1.60
N THR A 181 5.85 -7.40 -2.44
CA THR A 181 5.45 -8.01 -3.70
C THR A 181 4.83 -9.40 -3.55
N GLY A 182 4.95 -10.02 -2.37
CA GLY A 182 4.54 -11.37 -2.04
C GLY A 182 3.04 -11.55 -1.88
N ASP A 183 2.64 -12.81 -1.74
CA ASP A 183 1.25 -13.17 -1.45
C ASP A 183 0.77 -12.41 -0.22
N LEU A 184 -0.47 -11.92 -0.31
CA LEU A 184 -1.17 -11.43 0.86
C LEU A 184 -1.07 -12.48 1.98
N PRO A 185 -1.03 -12.09 3.28
CA PRO A 185 -1.02 -13.04 4.39
C PRO A 185 -2.34 -13.82 4.53
N PHE A 186 -3.15 -13.85 3.47
CA PHE A 186 -4.46 -14.44 3.35
C PHE A 186 -4.41 -15.56 2.30
N PRO A 187 -4.19 -16.83 2.69
CA PRO A 187 -4.10 -17.93 1.73
C PRO A 187 -5.36 -18.11 0.88
N ASP A 188 -6.51 -17.66 1.39
CA ASP A 188 -7.82 -17.79 0.75
C ASP A 188 -8.10 -16.78 -0.37
N VAL A 189 -7.16 -15.88 -0.68
CA VAL A 189 -7.21 -15.02 -1.88
C VAL A 189 -6.48 -15.62 -3.08
N ALA A 190 -5.78 -16.75 -2.90
CA ALA A 190 -5.05 -17.40 -3.98
C ALA A 190 -6.01 -17.77 -5.13
N GLY A 191 -5.70 -17.32 -6.34
CA GLY A 191 -6.53 -17.54 -7.52
C GLY A 191 -7.83 -16.71 -7.57
N ASP A 192 -8.04 -15.77 -6.65
CA ASP A 192 -9.14 -14.80 -6.76
C ASP A 192 -8.89 -13.86 -7.95
N ILE A 193 -9.93 -13.62 -8.76
CA ILE A 193 -9.84 -12.78 -9.95
C ILE A 193 -9.54 -11.30 -9.61
N TYR A 194 -9.78 -10.89 -8.36
CA TYR A 194 -9.52 -9.54 -7.85
C TYR A 194 -8.22 -9.46 -7.04
N LEU A 195 -7.33 -10.47 -7.11
CA LEU A 195 -6.13 -10.54 -6.28
C LEU A 195 -5.26 -9.27 -6.38
N ALA A 196 -5.13 -8.69 -7.58
CA ALA A 196 -4.36 -7.47 -7.78
C ALA A 196 -4.96 -6.27 -7.03
N GLU A 197 -6.27 -6.04 -7.20
CA GLU A 197 -6.97 -4.96 -6.50
C GLU A 197 -7.05 -5.18 -4.99
N ILE A 198 -7.21 -6.42 -4.52
CA ILE A 198 -7.17 -6.74 -3.09
C ILE A 198 -5.77 -6.40 -2.55
N ARG A 199 -4.70 -6.76 -3.25
CA ARG A 199 -3.32 -6.46 -2.82
C ARG A 199 -3.09 -4.95 -2.68
N GLU A 200 -3.53 -4.17 -3.65
CA GLU A 200 -3.40 -2.71 -3.60
C GLU A 200 -4.30 -2.08 -2.52
N ALA A 201 -5.53 -2.56 -2.35
CA ALA A 201 -6.40 -2.06 -1.31
C ALA A 201 -5.88 -2.36 0.11
N VAL A 202 -5.23 -3.51 0.32
CA VAL A 202 -4.53 -3.85 1.57
C VAL A 202 -3.31 -2.95 1.77
N SER A 203 -2.52 -2.71 0.72
CA SER A 203 -1.32 -1.85 0.82
C SER A 203 -1.68 -0.39 1.10
N LEU A 204 -2.84 0.07 0.62
CA LEU A 204 -3.41 1.38 0.96
C LEU A 204 -4.02 1.43 2.37
N GLY A 205 -4.17 0.29 3.06
CA GLY A 205 -4.57 0.22 4.45
C GLY A 205 -6.08 0.38 4.72
N PHE A 206 -6.93 0.44 3.69
CA PHE A 206 -8.38 0.61 3.89
C PHE A 206 -9.18 -0.70 3.94
N ILE A 207 -8.53 -1.83 3.62
CA ILE A 207 -9.05 -3.17 3.89
C ILE A 207 -8.01 -4.00 4.62
N ALA A 208 -8.49 -4.94 5.44
CA ALA A 208 -7.68 -5.90 6.17
C ALA A 208 -8.34 -7.28 6.13
N GLY A 209 -7.60 -8.33 6.47
CA GLY A 209 -8.15 -9.65 6.75
C GLY A 209 -8.53 -9.82 8.21
N PHE A 210 -8.89 -11.06 8.56
CA PHE A 210 -9.24 -11.51 9.90
C PHE A 210 -7.97 -12.09 10.52
N SER A 211 -7.45 -11.43 11.56
CA SER A 211 -6.21 -11.83 12.22
C SER A 211 -6.37 -13.11 13.04
N GLU A 212 -7.60 -13.52 13.33
CA GLU A 212 -7.91 -14.72 14.10
C GLU A 212 -7.55 -16.00 13.34
N ASP A 213 -7.69 -15.99 12.01
CA ASP A 213 -7.49 -17.16 11.14
C ASP A 213 -6.65 -16.86 9.88
N ASN A 214 -6.09 -15.66 9.77
CA ASN A 214 -5.32 -15.20 8.61
C ASN A 214 -6.10 -15.34 7.28
N THR A 215 -7.40 -15.05 7.28
CA THR A 215 -8.22 -15.09 6.04
C THR A 215 -8.66 -13.70 5.60
N PHE A 216 -8.85 -13.49 4.30
CA PHE A 216 -9.49 -12.28 3.77
C PHE A 216 -11.00 -12.44 3.65
N ARG A 217 -11.47 -13.67 3.40
CA ARG A 217 -12.84 -14.09 3.12
C ARG A 217 -13.43 -13.42 1.87
N PRO A 218 -12.78 -13.55 0.69
CA PRO A 218 -13.13 -12.79 -0.51
C PRO A 218 -14.58 -12.99 -0.96
N ARG A 219 -15.10 -14.21 -0.80
CA ARG A 219 -16.44 -14.63 -1.24
C ARG A 219 -17.53 -14.37 -0.19
N SER A 220 -17.21 -13.73 0.94
CA SER A 220 -18.21 -13.41 1.96
C SER A 220 -19.05 -12.20 1.56
N PRO A 221 -20.38 -12.26 1.67
CA PRO A 221 -21.25 -11.10 1.54
C PRO A 221 -20.89 -10.00 2.55
N LEU A 222 -20.88 -8.75 2.10
CA LEU A 222 -20.74 -7.61 3.02
C LEU A 222 -22.07 -7.20 3.61
N THR A 223 -22.08 -6.92 4.91
CA THR A 223 -23.15 -6.17 5.54
C THR A 223 -23.07 -4.68 5.18
N ARG A 224 -24.20 -3.97 5.29
CA ARG A 224 -24.27 -2.53 5.01
C ARG A 224 -23.28 -1.72 5.85
N GLU A 225 -23.13 -2.05 7.13
CA GLU A 225 -22.18 -1.36 8.00
C GLU A 225 -20.70 -1.65 7.66
N GLN A 226 -20.38 -2.87 7.21
CA GLN A 226 -19.04 -3.21 6.76
C GLN A 226 -18.69 -2.49 5.46
N LEU A 227 -19.64 -2.37 4.52
CA LEU A 227 -19.44 -1.59 3.30
C LEU A 227 -19.18 -0.11 3.64
N VAL A 228 -19.98 0.49 4.53
CA VAL A 228 -19.75 1.89 4.96
C VAL A 228 -18.37 2.05 5.58
N SER A 229 -17.97 1.14 6.47
CA SER A 229 -16.63 1.22 7.07
C SER A 229 -15.54 1.13 6.01
N MET A 230 -15.60 0.14 5.11
CA MET A 230 -14.61 -0.05 4.04
C MET A 230 -14.49 1.22 3.16
N ILE A 231 -15.62 1.78 2.74
CA ILE A 231 -15.64 2.97 1.87
C ILE A 231 -15.12 4.20 2.61
N LEU A 232 -15.47 4.41 3.88
CA LEU A 232 -15.00 5.58 4.62
C LEU A 232 -13.50 5.51 4.93
N GLU A 233 -12.98 4.33 5.30
CA GLU A 233 -11.54 4.14 5.47
C GLU A 233 -10.79 4.44 4.17
N SER A 234 -11.35 4.07 3.02
CA SER A 234 -10.73 4.31 1.72
C SER A 234 -10.54 5.80 1.41
N LEU A 235 -11.40 6.67 1.93
CA LEU A 235 -11.30 8.13 1.80
C LEU A 235 -10.08 8.71 2.51
N THR A 236 -9.62 8.09 3.60
CA THR A 236 -8.43 8.50 4.35
C THR A 236 -7.15 8.35 3.52
N THR A 237 -7.20 7.52 2.48
CA THR A 237 -6.09 7.26 1.56
C THR A 237 -5.98 8.29 0.43
N ILE A 238 -6.92 9.24 0.33
CA ILE A 238 -6.91 10.28 -0.69
C ILE A 238 -6.10 11.48 -0.16
N PRO A 239 -4.95 11.81 -0.79
CA PRO A 239 -4.17 12.98 -0.39
C PRO A 239 -5.02 14.25 -0.46
N ASN A 240 -4.84 15.14 0.52
CA ASN A 240 -5.48 16.45 0.59
C ASN A 240 -7.02 16.45 0.76
N LEU A 241 -7.66 15.30 0.94
CA LEU A 241 -9.11 15.26 1.24
C LEU A 241 -9.41 15.62 2.71
N ASN A 242 -8.45 15.39 3.60
CA ASN A 242 -8.48 15.71 5.04
C ASN A 242 -9.79 15.26 5.70
N VAL A 243 -10.14 13.97 5.53
CA VAL A 243 -11.31 13.37 6.17
C VAL A 243 -10.89 12.82 7.52
N GLN A 244 -11.39 13.44 8.59
CA GLN A 244 -11.29 12.88 9.94
C GLN A 244 -12.54 12.05 10.22
N LEU A 245 -12.40 10.74 10.30
CA LEU A 245 -13.51 9.86 10.65
C LEU A 245 -13.78 9.92 12.17
N PRO A 246 -15.05 10.09 12.58
CA PRO A 246 -15.39 10.04 14.00
C PRO A 246 -15.31 8.60 14.51
N THR A 247 -14.79 8.44 15.73
CA THR A 247 -14.68 7.14 16.40
C THR A 247 -15.87 6.84 17.31
N GLN A 248 -16.61 7.87 17.71
CA GLN A 248 -17.76 7.77 18.62
C GLN A 248 -18.87 8.72 18.22
N THR A 249 -20.08 8.45 18.71
CA THR A 249 -21.23 9.34 18.60
C THR A 249 -22.06 9.30 19.87
N SER A 250 -22.70 10.42 20.23
CA SER A 250 -23.52 10.55 21.44
C SER A 250 -25.01 10.24 21.20
N SER A 251 -25.42 10.00 19.96
CA SER A 251 -26.83 9.78 19.59
C SER A 251 -26.96 8.66 18.58
N ASN A 252 -28.05 7.90 18.67
CA ASN A 252 -28.36 6.86 17.69
C ASN A 252 -28.57 7.47 16.29
N PRO A 253 -27.75 7.15 15.27
CA PRO A 253 -27.92 7.72 13.93
C PRO A 253 -29.17 7.23 13.21
N TYR A 254 -29.68 6.06 13.59
CA TYR A 254 -30.95 5.47 13.14
C TYR A 254 -31.60 4.72 14.32
N PRO A 255 -32.92 4.46 14.30
CA PRO A 255 -33.61 3.74 15.39
C PRO A 255 -33.01 2.36 15.69
N ASP A 256 -32.48 1.67 14.68
CA ASP A 256 -31.87 0.34 14.76
C ASP A 256 -30.34 0.36 14.84
N VAL A 257 -29.73 1.53 15.04
CA VAL A 257 -28.29 1.70 15.22
C VAL A 257 -28.04 2.41 16.54
N ALA A 258 -27.77 1.64 17.60
CA ALA A 258 -27.39 2.18 18.89
C ALA A 258 -26.06 2.94 18.80
N ALA A 259 -25.93 4.06 19.53
CA ALA A 259 -24.72 4.88 19.56
C ALA A 259 -23.46 4.11 19.99
N SER A 260 -23.61 3.06 20.80
CA SER A 260 -22.52 2.17 21.25
C SER A 260 -22.07 1.14 20.20
N ARG A 261 -22.76 1.03 19.06
CA ARG A 261 -22.39 0.11 18.00
C ARG A 261 -21.07 0.57 17.36
N TRP A 262 -20.17 -0.37 17.09
CA TRP A 262 -18.85 -0.09 16.50
C TRP A 262 -18.91 0.74 15.20
N SER A 263 -20.00 0.60 14.44
CA SER A 263 -20.22 1.28 13.17
C SER A 263 -21.01 2.58 13.30
N ALA A 264 -21.54 2.92 14.48
CA ALA A 264 -22.49 4.03 14.66
C ALA A 264 -21.91 5.38 14.24
N ALA A 265 -20.69 5.71 14.66
CA ALA A 265 -20.03 6.97 14.33
C ALA A 265 -19.81 7.12 12.81
N LYS A 266 -19.35 6.05 12.15
CA LYS A 266 -19.15 5.98 10.70
C LYS A 266 -20.47 6.07 9.93
N ILE A 267 -21.51 5.38 10.39
CA ILE A 267 -22.86 5.47 9.81
C ILE A 267 -23.42 6.88 9.96
N GLN A 268 -23.23 7.52 11.12
CA GLN A 268 -23.63 8.91 11.34
C GLN A 268 -22.92 9.85 10.37
N PHE A 269 -21.60 9.72 10.23
CA PHE A 269 -20.79 10.49 9.30
C PHE A 269 -21.28 10.31 7.84
N ALA A 270 -21.45 9.06 7.41
CA ALA A 270 -21.91 8.76 6.06
C ALA A 270 -23.33 9.31 5.78
N ARG A 271 -24.22 9.28 6.78
CA ARG A 271 -25.56 9.87 6.69
C ARG A 271 -25.51 11.39 6.55
N GLN A 272 -24.74 12.07 7.41
CA GLN A 272 -24.61 13.53 7.41
C GLN A 272 -24.00 14.06 6.11
N ASN A 273 -23.12 13.28 5.49
CA ASN A 273 -22.46 13.61 4.24
C ASN A 273 -23.16 13.02 3.00
N GLN A 274 -24.39 12.52 3.15
CA GLN A 274 -25.22 11.99 2.05
C GLN A 274 -24.58 10.83 1.27
N ILE A 275 -23.60 10.12 1.85
CA ILE A 275 -22.96 8.94 1.24
C ILE A 275 -23.92 7.74 1.30
N VAL A 276 -24.69 7.62 2.38
CA VAL A 276 -25.72 6.60 2.57
C VAL A 276 -27.06 7.19 2.98
N SER A 277 -28.12 6.43 2.73
CA SER A 277 -29.47 6.71 3.18
C SER A 277 -30.06 5.47 3.86
N GLY A 278 -30.95 5.70 4.83
CA GLY A 278 -31.78 4.64 5.41
C GLY A 278 -32.88 4.18 4.44
N TYR A 279 -33.64 3.18 4.87
CA TYR A 279 -34.84 2.72 4.19
C TYR A 279 -36.03 3.64 4.50
N GLU A 280 -37.11 3.50 3.74
CA GLU A 280 -38.33 4.30 3.90
C GLU A 280 -38.97 4.15 5.29
N ASP A 281 -38.77 3.01 5.95
CA ASP A 281 -39.20 2.75 7.32
C ASP A 281 -38.34 3.46 8.39
N GLY A 282 -37.34 4.24 7.97
CA GLY A 282 -36.42 4.97 8.85
C GLY A 282 -35.27 4.13 9.41
N SER A 283 -35.18 2.83 9.09
CA SER A 283 -34.11 1.94 9.55
C SER A 283 -32.86 2.04 8.66
N PHE A 284 -31.70 1.62 9.19
CA PHE A 284 -30.47 1.46 8.39
C PHE A 284 -30.16 0.01 8.03
N ARG A 285 -30.58 -0.93 8.88
CA ARG A 285 -30.36 -2.38 8.81
C ARG A 285 -28.88 -2.74 8.74
N PRO A 286 -28.07 -2.41 9.78
CA PRO A 286 -26.61 -2.47 9.72
C PRO A 286 -26.07 -3.86 9.38
N THR A 287 -26.70 -4.94 9.87
CA THR A 287 -26.28 -6.33 9.65
C THR A 287 -26.86 -6.96 8.39
N GLN A 288 -27.76 -6.27 7.68
CA GLN A 288 -28.30 -6.78 6.42
C GLN A 288 -27.20 -6.76 5.35
N THR A 289 -27.13 -7.80 4.53
CA THR A 289 -26.21 -7.82 3.39
C THR A 289 -26.59 -6.79 2.34
N VAL A 290 -25.59 -6.17 1.73
CA VAL A 290 -25.77 -5.15 0.69
C VAL A 290 -25.78 -5.80 -0.69
N THR A 291 -26.67 -5.36 -1.58
CA THR A 291 -26.69 -5.83 -2.98
C THR A 291 -25.63 -5.14 -3.82
N ARG A 292 -25.26 -5.74 -4.96
CA ARG A 292 -24.36 -5.11 -5.94
C ARG A 292 -24.90 -3.76 -6.44
N ALA A 293 -26.22 -3.64 -6.64
CA ALA A 293 -26.87 -2.39 -7.01
C ALA A 293 -26.79 -1.31 -5.90
N GLU A 294 -27.08 -1.68 -4.66
CA GLU A 294 -26.97 -0.75 -3.52
C GLU A 294 -25.53 -0.26 -3.35
N MET A 295 -24.54 -1.14 -3.50
CA MET A 295 -23.13 -0.77 -3.44
C MET A 295 -22.76 0.26 -4.50
N MET A 296 -23.24 0.13 -5.75
CA MET A 296 -22.98 1.14 -6.80
C MET A 296 -23.59 2.50 -6.44
N ALA A 297 -24.79 2.51 -5.85
CA ALA A 297 -25.41 3.75 -5.39
C ALA A 297 -24.59 4.42 -4.27
N VAL A 298 -23.99 3.65 -3.35
CA VAL A 298 -23.09 4.20 -2.32
C VAL A 298 -21.78 4.71 -2.95
N LEU A 299 -21.13 3.93 -3.81
CA LEU A 299 -19.88 4.34 -4.46
C LEU A 299 -20.05 5.59 -5.32
N ARG A 300 -21.18 5.75 -6.04
CA ARG A 300 -21.50 6.99 -6.77
C ARG A 300 -21.53 8.19 -5.82
N ARG A 301 -22.30 8.11 -4.73
CA ARG A 301 -22.42 9.19 -3.75
C ARG A 301 -21.09 9.49 -3.06
N THR A 302 -20.27 8.47 -2.81
CA THR A 302 -18.91 8.66 -2.30
C THR A 302 -18.04 9.44 -3.27
N ALA A 303 -18.07 9.12 -4.57
CA ALA A 303 -17.29 9.84 -5.58
C ALA A 303 -17.74 11.32 -5.69
N GLU A 304 -19.05 11.57 -5.63
CA GLU A 304 -19.64 12.91 -5.59
C GLU A 304 -19.21 13.68 -4.32
N TYR A 305 -19.20 13.02 -3.16
CA TYR A 305 -18.71 13.59 -1.91
C TYR A 305 -17.23 14.00 -2.02
N VAL A 306 -16.36 13.13 -2.56
CA VAL A 306 -14.93 13.43 -2.75
C VAL A 306 -14.76 14.66 -3.64
N LYS A 307 -15.47 14.74 -4.76
CA LYS A 307 -15.44 15.90 -5.67
C LYS A 307 -15.92 17.18 -4.98
N THR A 308 -17.03 17.10 -4.24
CA THR A 308 -17.56 18.24 -3.46
C THR A 308 -16.54 18.76 -2.46
N ARG A 309 -15.89 17.87 -1.70
CA ARG A 309 -14.84 18.22 -0.72
C ARG A 309 -13.62 18.87 -1.35
N GLN A 310 -13.35 18.56 -2.62
CA GLN A 310 -12.28 19.18 -3.41
C GLN A 310 -12.73 20.45 -4.15
N GLY A 311 -13.97 20.92 -3.96
CA GLY A 311 -14.51 22.08 -4.68
C GLY A 311 -14.68 21.84 -6.19
N ARG A 312 -14.78 20.58 -6.62
CA ARG A 312 -14.93 20.17 -8.02
C ARG A 312 -16.39 19.92 -8.37
N ASP A 313 -16.69 20.01 -9.65
CA ASP A 313 -17.99 19.59 -10.19
C ASP A 313 -18.26 18.10 -9.90
N THR A 314 -19.47 17.81 -9.42
CA THR A 314 -19.90 16.48 -8.97
C THR A 314 -20.23 15.52 -10.11
N THR A 315 -20.32 16.00 -11.36
CA THR A 315 -20.58 15.14 -12.52
C THR A 315 -19.48 14.11 -12.66
N LEU A 316 -19.83 12.83 -12.65
CA LEU A 316 -18.89 11.74 -12.88
C LEU A 316 -18.67 11.60 -14.40
N ALA A 317 -17.63 12.27 -14.89
CA ALA A 317 -17.27 12.23 -16.30
C ALA A 317 -16.89 10.81 -16.72
N GLN A 318 -17.47 10.35 -17.83
CA GLN A 318 -17.21 9.03 -18.37
C GLN A 318 -15.75 8.91 -18.82
N THR A 319 -15.03 7.89 -18.36
CA THR A 319 -13.65 7.59 -18.76
C THR A 319 -13.57 6.44 -19.76
N GLN A 320 -14.64 5.64 -19.88
CA GLN A 320 -14.74 4.54 -20.83
C GLN A 320 -16.18 4.33 -21.32
N THR A 321 -16.37 3.60 -22.42
CA THR A 321 -17.72 3.26 -22.90
C THR A 321 -18.49 2.49 -21.82
N PRO A 322 -19.69 2.96 -21.40
CA PRO A 322 -20.48 2.29 -20.38
C PRO A 322 -20.91 0.90 -20.86
N ALA A 323 -20.82 -0.07 -19.96
CA ALA A 323 -21.30 -1.42 -20.24
C ALA A 323 -22.82 -1.44 -20.38
N SER A 324 -23.30 -2.29 -21.29
CA SER A 324 -24.72 -2.61 -21.44
C SER A 324 -24.98 -3.97 -20.83
N PHE A 325 -25.52 -3.99 -19.61
CA PHE A 325 -25.81 -5.23 -18.90
C PHE A 325 -27.18 -5.79 -19.29
N THR A 326 -27.28 -7.10 -19.46
CA THR A 326 -28.49 -7.79 -19.95
C THR A 326 -29.62 -7.86 -18.92
N ASP A 327 -29.30 -7.65 -17.64
CA ASP A 327 -30.19 -7.91 -16.49
C ASP A 327 -30.48 -6.68 -15.62
N THR A 328 -30.17 -5.47 -16.12
CA THR A 328 -30.37 -4.22 -15.37
C THR A 328 -31.44 -3.29 -15.94
N SER A 329 -31.95 -3.54 -17.15
CA SER A 329 -32.77 -2.57 -17.90
C SER A 329 -34.06 -2.12 -17.19
N THR A 330 -34.68 -2.98 -16.39
CA THR A 330 -35.89 -2.67 -15.61
C THR A 330 -35.61 -2.44 -14.12
N HIS A 331 -34.34 -2.48 -13.71
CA HIS A 331 -33.94 -2.36 -12.32
C HIS A 331 -33.87 -0.89 -11.90
N TRP A 332 -34.26 -0.56 -10.66
CA TRP A 332 -34.21 0.83 -10.15
C TRP A 332 -32.82 1.46 -10.24
N ALA A 333 -31.77 0.63 -10.20
CA ALA A 333 -30.38 1.03 -10.26
C ALA A 333 -29.78 1.03 -11.69
N ALA A 334 -30.59 0.85 -12.74
CA ALA A 334 -30.10 0.74 -14.13
C ALA A 334 -29.14 1.89 -14.49
N ASP A 335 -29.57 3.13 -14.24
CA ASP A 335 -28.80 4.31 -14.61
C ASP A 335 -27.50 4.45 -13.81
N VAL A 336 -27.54 4.21 -12.49
CA VAL A 336 -26.33 4.29 -11.66
C VAL A 336 -25.36 3.18 -12.00
N ILE A 337 -25.82 1.96 -12.28
CA ILE A 337 -24.95 0.86 -12.71
C ILE A 337 -24.30 1.20 -14.05
N ARG A 338 -25.06 1.70 -15.02
CA ARG A 338 -24.54 2.13 -16.33
C ARG A 338 -23.52 3.26 -16.16
N GLN A 339 -23.84 4.31 -15.41
CA GLN A 339 -22.93 5.42 -15.14
C GLN A 339 -21.62 4.94 -14.50
N MET A 340 -21.70 4.14 -13.44
CA MET A 340 -20.52 3.63 -12.72
C MET A 340 -19.71 2.64 -13.57
N SER A 341 -20.30 2.01 -14.58
CA SER A 341 -19.53 1.18 -15.53
C SER A 341 -18.70 2.02 -16.51
N GLY A 342 -19.18 3.24 -16.83
CA GLY A 342 -18.43 4.21 -17.63
C GLY A 342 -17.42 5.03 -16.83
N TYR A 343 -17.52 5.02 -15.50
CA TYR A 343 -16.63 5.72 -14.58
C TYR A 343 -15.54 4.76 -14.08
N CYS A 344 -14.44 4.64 -14.84
CA CYS A 344 -13.30 3.75 -14.59
C CYS A 344 -13.68 2.29 -14.31
N GLY A 345 -14.76 1.79 -14.92
CA GLY A 345 -15.19 0.40 -14.75
C GLY A 345 -15.54 0.02 -13.31
N VAL A 346 -16.00 0.97 -12.49
CA VAL A 346 -16.40 0.69 -11.10
C VAL A 346 -17.51 -0.36 -11.05
N ALA A 347 -18.51 -0.23 -11.91
CA ALA A 347 -19.47 -1.31 -12.15
C ALA A 347 -18.98 -2.23 -13.27
N SER A 348 -18.93 -3.53 -13.01
CA SER A 348 -18.48 -4.55 -13.96
C SER A 348 -19.37 -5.78 -13.89
N ALA A 349 -19.28 -6.65 -14.91
CA ALA A 349 -20.07 -7.88 -14.97
C ALA A 349 -19.75 -8.80 -13.78
N LEU A 350 -20.69 -9.68 -13.44
CA LEU A 350 -20.50 -10.64 -12.36
C LEU A 350 -19.25 -11.49 -12.63
N ASN A 351 -18.31 -11.48 -11.69
CA ASN A 351 -17.01 -12.15 -11.80
C ASN A 351 -16.18 -11.72 -13.03
N GLU A 352 -16.35 -10.47 -13.50
CA GLU A 352 -15.66 -9.93 -14.69
C GLU A 352 -15.92 -10.72 -15.99
N GLN A 353 -17.05 -11.46 -16.06
CA GLN A 353 -17.38 -12.32 -17.19
C GLN A 353 -18.80 -12.10 -17.69
N GLY A 354 -18.97 -12.20 -19.02
CA GLY A 354 -20.26 -12.06 -19.68
C GLY A 354 -20.84 -10.64 -19.60
N GLN A 355 -22.17 -10.54 -19.70
CA GLN A 355 -22.89 -9.26 -19.76
C GLN A 355 -23.95 -9.12 -18.66
N ALA A 356 -23.95 -9.98 -17.64
CA ALA A 356 -24.85 -9.85 -16.50
C ALA A 356 -24.17 -9.08 -15.37
N PHE A 357 -24.85 -8.08 -14.80
CA PHE A 357 -24.37 -7.37 -13.62
C PHE A 357 -24.81 -8.04 -12.31
N ALA A 358 -25.92 -8.80 -12.30
CA ALA A 358 -26.55 -9.40 -11.12
C ALA A 358 -26.90 -8.37 -10.02
N PRO A 359 -27.76 -7.37 -10.30
CA PRO A 359 -27.98 -6.22 -9.42
C PRO A 359 -28.50 -6.58 -8.02
N ASN A 360 -29.29 -7.64 -7.90
CA ASN A 360 -29.90 -8.09 -6.64
C ASN A 360 -29.05 -9.09 -5.86
N GLN A 361 -27.94 -9.58 -6.43
CA GLN A 361 -27.05 -10.48 -5.72
C GLN A 361 -26.27 -9.70 -4.65
N SER A 362 -25.95 -10.34 -3.52
CA SER A 362 -25.12 -9.74 -2.48
C SER A 362 -23.75 -9.33 -3.04
N ALA A 363 -23.27 -8.16 -2.65
CA ALA A 363 -21.91 -7.72 -2.95
C ALA A 363 -20.92 -8.50 -2.09
N LEU A 364 -20.00 -9.22 -2.75
CA LEU A 364 -18.95 -9.97 -2.09
C LEU A 364 -17.78 -9.04 -1.74
N ARG A 365 -17.04 -9.39 -0.68
CA ARG A 365 -15.93 -8.59 -0.15
C ARG A 365 -14.84 -8.30 -1.19
N ASN A 366 -14.49 -9.28 -2.03
CA ASN A 366 -13.50 -9.10 -3.10
C ASN A 366 -13.94 -8.05 -4.14
N TYR A 367 -15.15 -8.17 -4.66
CA TYR A 367 -15.69 -7.23 -5.63
C TYR A 367 -15.86 -5.83 -5.04
N ALA A 368 -16.25 -5.73 -3.77
CA ALA A 368 -16.34 -4.45 -3.07
C ALA A 368 -14.98 -3.77 -2.91
N ALA A 369 -13.92 -4.52 -2.60
CA ALA A 369 -12.55 -4.01 -2.57
C ALA A 369 -12.13 -3.47 -3.95
N ALA A 370 -12.32 -4.26 -5.01
CA ALA A 370 -11.98 -3.88 -6.37
C ALA A 370 -12.76 -2.64 -6.85
N ALA A 371 -14.08 -2.64 -6.69
CA ALA A 371 -14.93 -1.51 -7.10
C ALA A 371 -14.61 -0.23 -6.31
N THR A 372 -14.31 -0.34 -5.01
CA THR A 372 -13.89 0.80 -4.19
C THR A 372 -12.54 1.35 -4.66
N LEU A 373 -11.57 0.49 -4.96
CA LEU A 373 -10.26 0.89 -5.48
C LEU A 373 -10.38 1.59 -6.85
N ARG A 374 -11.17 1.02 -7.78
CA ARG A 374 -11.45 1.65 -9.08
C ARG A 374 -12.06 3.04 -8.91
N MET A 375 -13.01 3.18 -7.98
CA MET A 375 -13.62 4.48 -7.68
C MET A 375 -12.60 5.47 -7.14
N LEU A 376 -11.75 5.04 -6.17
CA LEU A 376 -10.67 5.85 -5.62
C LEU A 376 -9.70 6.34 -6.70
N ASN A 377 -9.27 5.45 -7.60
CA ASN A 377 -8.34 5.79 -8.67
C ASN A 377 -8.97 6.82 -9.63
N CYS A 378 -10.25 6.64 -9.96
CA CYS A 378 -10.98 7.55 -10.85
C CYS A 378 -11.17 8.96 -10.25
N VAL A 379 -11.42 9.08 -8.95
CA VAL A 379 -11.55 10.40 -8.31
C VAL A 379 -10.20 11.10 -8.14
N LYS A 380 -9.12 10.33 -7.94
CA LYS A 380 -7.74 10.83 -7.84
C LYS A 380 -7.23 11.34 -9.20
N ASN A 381 -7.44 10.56 -10.26
CA ASN A 381 -6.95 10.84 -11.61
C ASN A 381 -8.07 10.63 -12.65
N PRO A 382 -8.86 11.66 -12.99
CA PRO A 382 -9.97 11.51 -13.94
C PRO A 382 -9.53 11.29 -15.40
N GLU A 383 -8.24 11.41 -15.71
CA GLU A 383 -7.67 11.31 -17.07
C GLU A 383 -6.93 9.98 -17.33
N SER A 384 -6.87 9.06 -16.35
CA SER A 384 -6.15 7.78 -16.46
C SER A 384 -7.03 6.60 -16.87
#